data_AF-A0A2G9M259-F1
#
_entry.id   AF-A0A2G9M259-F1
#
_cell.length_a   1.000
_cell.length_b   1.000
_cell.length_c   1.000
_cell.angle_alpha   90.00
_cell.angle_beta   90.00
_cell.angle_gamma   90.00
#
_symmetry.space_group_name_H-M   'P 1'
#
loop_
_entity.id
_entity.type
_entity.pdbx_description
1 polymer ?
#
loop_
_entity_poly.entity_id
_entity_poly.type
_entity_poly.pdbx_seq_one_letter_code
_entity_poly.pdbx_strand_id
1 'polypeptide(L)'
;MGTIKVALPQIMARYKATAIYKPLYEMLHEWFLEYGYADYAGSDSHDSYMETLYSIEENPGGDLINIWWRLKKKTSNSRITYHLNLEYLGIAVNDVEVAFKDKKMKAQKGELNMFITAWVELDYSDRWD
;
A
#
# COMPACT_ATOMS: atom_id res chain seq x y z
N MET A 1 -13.45 -26.01 12.20
CA MET A 1 -12.15 -25.74 12.87
C MET A 1 -11.63 -24.45 12.30
N GLY A 2 -11.25 -23.50 13.16
CA GLY A 2 -11.13 -22.09 12.80
C GLY A 2 -9.74 -21.70 12.30
N THR A 3 -9.72 -20.83 11.30
CA THR A 3 -8.54 -20.06 10.92
C THR A 3 -8.05 -19.23 12.10
N ILE A 4 -6.77 -19.33 12.46
CA ILE A 4 -6.17 -18.49 13.51
C ILE A 4 -5.49 -17.30 12.86
N LYS A 5 -5.82 -16.09 13.31
CA LYS A 5 -5.17 -14.84 12.89
C LYS A 5 -4.31 -14.29 14.01
N VAL A 6 -3.01 -14.17 13.76
CA VAL A 6 -2.06 -13.54 14.67
C VAL A 6 -1.69 -12.17 14.10
N ALA A 7 -2.25 -11.11 14.67
CA ALA A 7 -2.06 -9.74 14.19
C ALA A 7 -0.85 -9.07 14.86
N LEU A 8 -0.10 -8.30 14.07
CA LEU A 8 0.90 -7.36 14.58
C LEU A 8 0.22 -6.03 14.94
N PRO A 9 0.79 -5.24 15.87
CA PRO A 9 0.35 -3.87 16.09
C PRO A 9 0.40 -3.07 14.79
N GLN A 10 -0.61 -2.23 14.56
CA GLN A 10 -0.61 -1.34 13.42
C GLN A 10 0.54 -0.35 13.51
N ILE A 11 1.23 -0.14 12.39
CA ILE A 11 2.26 0.88 12.26
C ILE A 11 1.67 2.03 11.44
N MET A 12 1.90 3.27 11.90
CA MET A 12 1.52 4.48 11.16
C MET A 12 2.77 5.32 10.91
N ALA A 13 2.98 5.69 9.66
CA ALA A 13 3.99 6.68 9.27
C ALA A 13 3.28 7.95 8.77
N ARG A 14 3.72 9.11 9.26
CA ARG A 14 3.19 10.42 8.84
C ARG A 14 4.32 11.27 8.27
N TYR A 15 4.05 11.89 7.13
CA TYR A 15 4.95 12.85 6.51
C TYR A 15 4.18 14.10 6.09
N LYS A 16 4.69 15.29 6.44
CA LYS A 16 4.05 16.57 6.12
C LYS A 16 5.07 17.56 5.59
N ALA A 17 5.20 17.61 4.27
CA ALA A 17 6.06 18.54 3.54
C ALA A 17 5.84 18.36 2.03
N THR A 18 6.69 18.98 1.23
CA THR A 18 6.73 18.78 -0.22
C THR A 18 7.53 17.51 -0.55
N ALA A 19 6.94 16.59 -1.31
CA ALA A 19 7.61 15.40 -1.83
C ALA A 19 7.03 15.01 -3.20
N ILE A 20 7.66 14.04 -3.86
CA ILE A 20 7.15 13.46 -5.10
C ILE A 20 6.54 12.11 -4.73
N TYR A 21 5.21 12.01 -4.72
CA TYR A 21 4.52 10.82 -4.20
C TYR A 21 4.52 9.65 -5.18
N LYS A 22 4.50 9.93 -6.49
CA LYS A 22 4.47 8.88 -7.52
C LYS A 22 5.66 7.91 -7.46
N PRO A 23 6.92 8.35 -7.36
CA PRO A 23 8.07 7.44 -7.19
C PRO A 23 8.01 6.61 -5.92
N LEU A 24 7.46 7.15 -4.82
CA LEU A 24 7.27 6.39 -3.58
C LEU A 24 6.27 5.24 -3.78
N TYR A 25 5.15 5.53 -4.45
CA TYR A 25 4.14 4.53 -4.82
C TYR A 25 4.75 3.44 -5.70
N GLU A 26 5.46 3.82 -6.78
CA GLU A 26 6.09 2.86 -7.70
C GLU A 26 7.14 1.98 -7.00
N MET A 27 8.01 2.59 -6.20
CA MET A 27 9.04 1.87 -5.44
C MET A 27 8.44 0.86 -4.45
N LEU A 28 7.37 1.24 -3.73
CA LEU A 28 6.72 0.33 -2.79
C LEU A 28 6.03 -0.82 -3.52
N HIS A 29 5.41 -0.56 -4.67
CA HIS A 29 4.81 -1.59 -5.51
C HIS A 29 5.86 -2.61 -5.99
N GLU A 30 6.98 -2.13 -6.54
CA GLU A 30 8.11 -2.98 -6.95
C GLU A 30 8.67 -3.79 -5.79
N TRP A 31 8.83 -3.17 -4.61
CA TRP A 31 9.29 -3.86 -3.41
C TRP A 31 8.33 -4.99 -3.00
N PHE A 32 7.01 -4.77 -3.04
CA PHE A 32 6.06 -5.85 -2.71
C PHE A 32 6.14 -7.02 -3.69
N LEU A 33 6.25 -6.73 -4.99
CA LEU A 33 6.44 -7.75 -6.03
C LEU A 33 7.73 -8.54 -5.84
N GLU A 34 8.85 -7.85 -5.62
CA GLU A 34 10.17 -8.48 -5.41
C GLU A 34 10.14 -9.45 -4.22
N TYR A 35 9.43 -9.09 -3.15
CA TYR A 35 9.31 -9.93 -1.96
C TYR A 35 8.17 -10.96 -2.05
N GLY A 36 7.52 -11.12 -3.20
CA GLY A 36 6.52 -12.16 -3.45
C GLY A 36 5.16 -11.89 -2.80
N TYR A 37 4.84 -10.63 -2.52
CA TYR A 37 3.47 -10.24 -2.21
C TYR A 37 2.68 -10.12 -3.51
N ALA A 38 1.47 -10.68 -3.51
CA ALA A 38 0.55 -10.64 -4.63
C ALA A 38 -0.86 -10.25 -4.13
N ASP A 39 -1.71 -9.86 -5.06
CA ASP A 39 -3.12 -9.52 -4.80
C ASP A 39 -3.91 -10.74 -4.26
N TYR A 40 -4.90 -10.45 -3.43
CA TYR A 40 -5.91 -11.38 -2.89
C TYR A 40 -6.62 -12.20 -3.98
N ALA A 41 -6.72 -11.70 -5.21
CA ALA A 41 -7.39 -12.38 -6.32
C ALA A 41 -6.62 -13.56 -6.93
N GLY A 42 -5.32 -13.72 -6.66
CA GLY A 42 -4.56 -14.89 -7.13
C GLY A 42 -4.41 -15.01 -8.65
N SER A 43 -4.42 -13.89 -9.38
CA SER A 43 -4.11 -13.93 -10.81
C SER A 43 -2.61 -14.20 -11.02
N ASP A 44 -2.28 -15.30 -11.72
CA ASP A 44 -0.93 -15.59 -12.23
C ASP A 44 -0.46 -14.59 -13.31
N SER A 45 -1.26 -13.58 -13.64
CA SER A 45 -0.87 -12.46 -14.50
C SER A 45 -0.07 -11.43 -13.72
N HIS A 46 1.00 -10.93 -14.34
CA HIS A 46 1.80 -9.79 -13.88
C HIS A 46 0.98 -8.52 -13.58
N ASP A 47 -0.28 -8.47 -14.05
CA ASP A 47 -1.29 -7.45 -13.76
C ASP A 47 -2.12 -7.76 -12.50
N SER A 48 -1.46 -8.18 -11.40
CA SER A 48 -2.15 -8.41 -10.13
C SER A 48 -2.57 -7.07 -9.50
N TYR A 49 -3.86 -6.85 -9.31
CA TYR A 49 -4.44 -5.61 -8.79
C TYR A 49 -4.19 -5.46 -7.28
N MET A 50 -2.94 -5.22 -6.88
CA MET A 50 -2.57 -4.95 -5.47
C MET A 50 -3.41 -3.83 -4.85
N GLU A 51 -3.80 -2.87 -5.68
CA GLU A 51 -4.65 -1.75 -5.36
C GLU A 51 -6.13 -2.16 -5.39
N THR A 52 -6.72 -2.25 -4.20
CA THR A 52 -8.15 -2.55 -4.01
C THR A 52 -9.01 -1.29 -4.05
N LEU A 53 -8.43 -0.12 -3.77
CA LEU A 53 -9.11 1.16 -3.84
C LEU A 53 -8.15 2.24 -4.30
N TYR A 54 -8.63 3.08 -5.22
CA TYR A 54 -8.06 4.37 -5.56
C TYR A 54 -9.18 5.40 -5.61
N SER A 55 -9.07 6.45 -4.80
CA SER A 55 -10.03 7.54 -4.77
C SER A 55 -9.32 8.86 -4.58
N ILE A 56 -9.70 9.85 -5.39
CA ILE A 56 -9.29 11.24 -5.25
C ILE A 56 -10.55 12.07 -5.10
N GLU A 57 -10.59 12.88 -4.06
CA GLU A 57 -11.61 13.90 -3.86
C GLU A 57 -10.96 15.28 -4.00
N GLU A 58 -11.30 15.97 -5.08
CA GLU A 58 -10.79 17.31 -5.38
C GLU A 58 -11.46 18.34 -4.48
N ASN A 59 -10.65 19.12 -3.77
CA ASN A 59 -11.13 20.13 -2.84
C ASN A 59 -10.37 21.46 -3.06
N PRO A 60 -10.99 22.64 -2.85
CA PRO A 60 -10.32 23.93 -3.00
C PRO A 60 -9.08 24.11 -2.10
N GLY A 61 -8.99 23.35 -1.01
CA GLY A 61 -7.83 23.33 -0.09
C GLY A 61 -6.73 22.33 -0.47
N GLY A 62 -6.91 21.58 -1.56
CA GLY A 62 -6.07 20.46 -1.98
C GLY A 62 -6.78 19.12 -1.87
N ASP A 63 -6.31 18.17 -2.66
CA ASP A 63 -6.96 16.88 -2.85
C ASP A 63 -6.85 15.97 -1.62
N LEU A 64 -7.88 15.16 -1.42
CA LEU A 64 -7.86 14.02 -0.52
C LEU A 64 -7.64 12.76 -1.35
N ILE A 65 -6.50 12.09 -1.14
CA ILE A 65 -6.10 10.89 -1.89
C ILE A 65 -6.20 9.69 -0.96
N ASN A 66 -6.96 8.66 -1.36
CA ASN A 66 -7.09 7.41 -0.65
C ASN A 66 -6.65 6.26 -1.55
N ILE A 67 -5.66 5.50 -1.11
CA ILE A 67 -5.19 4.32 -1.84
C ILE A 67 -5.09 3.15 -0.87
N TRP A 68 -5.75 2.05 -1.16
CA TRP A 68 -5.70 0.85 -0.33
C TRP A 68 -5.08 -0.31 -1.08
N TRP A 69 -4.02 -0.85 -0.52
CA TRP A 69 -3.40 -2.08 -0.96
C TRP A 69 -3.72 -3.21 0.00
N ARG A 70 -4.08 -4.37 -0.55
CA ARG A 70 -4.41 -5.58 0.21
C ARG A 70 -3.54 -6.70 -0.34
N LEU A 71 -2.49 -7.01 0.40
CA LEU A 71 -1.42 -7.88 -0.07
C LEU A 71 -1.45 -9.18 0.71
N LYS A 72 -1.19 -10.28 0.02
CA LYS A 72 -0.93 -11.58 0.63
C LYS A 72 0.36 -12.17 0.09
N LYS A 73 1.05 -12.94 0.92
CA LYS A 73 2.23 -13.72 0.54
C LYS A 73 2.07 -15.13 1.06
N LYS A 74 2.01 -16.08 0.12
CA LYS A 74 2.07 -17.50 0.46
C LYS A 74 3.49 -17.84 0.90
N THR A 75 3.61 -18.69 1.92
CA THR A 75 4.92 -19.21 2.34
C THR A 75 5.17 -20.58 1.71
N SER A 76 6.35 -21.16 1.93
CA SER A 76 6.60 -22.56 1.57
C SER A 76 5.70 -23.55 2.31
N ASN A 77 5.12 -23.14 3.45
CA ASN A 77 4.10 -23.90 4.14
C ASN A 77 2.72 -23.41 3.69
N SER A 78 1.97 -24.28 3.00
CA SER A 78 0.62 -23.99 2.50
C SER A 78 -0.37 -23.58 3.60
N ARG A 79 -0.07 -23.91 4.86
CA ARG A 79 -0.90 -23.58 6.02
C ARG A 79 -0.65 -22.18 6.59
N ILE A 80 0.36 -21.48 6.09
CA ILE A 80 0.77 -20.16 6.58
C ILE A 80 0.68 -19.16 5.43
N THR A 81 -0.17 -18.15 5.61
CA THR A 81 -0.28 -17.00 4.71
C THR A 81 0.02 -15.72 5.47
N TYR A 82 0.90 -14.89 4.91
CA TYR A 82 1.15 -13.55 5.42
C TYR A 82 0.22 -12.56 4.74
N HIS A 83 -0.36 -11.67 5.52
CA HIS A 83 -1.20 -10.59 5.03
C HIS A 83 -0.59 -9.25 5.42
N LEU A 84 -0.63 -8.31 4.48
CA LEU A 84 -0.18 -6.94 4.68
C LEU A 84 -1.16 -6.00 3.99
N ASN A 85 -1.76 -5.12 4.77
CA ASN A 85 -2.57 -4.02 4.28
C ASN A 85 -1.76 -2.75 4.41
N LEU A 86 -1.69 -2.00 3.31
CA LEU A 86 -1.12 -0.66 3.28
C LEU A 86 -2.19 0.31 2.83
N GLU A 87 -2.39 1.38 3.58
CA GLU A 87 -3.34 2.45 3.24
C GLU A 87 -2.58 3.77 3.15
N TYR A 88 -2.65 4.42 1.99
CA TYR A 88 -2.18 5.78 1.81
C TYR A 88 -3.36 6.73 1.96
N LEU A 89 -3.15 7.76 2.77
CA LEU A 89 -4.07 8.86 2.97
C LEU A 89 -3.30 10.17 2.75
N GLY A 90 -3.46 10.75 1.56
CA GLY A 90 -3.01 12.09 1.23
C GLY A 90 -4.06 13.12 1.63
N ILE A 91 -3.69 14.12 2.42
CA ILE A 91 -4.59 15.18 2.91
C ILE A 91 -4.08 16.53 2.41
N ALA A 92 -5.00 17.31 1.83
CA ALA A 92 -4.75 18.65 1.31
C ALA A 92 -3.55 18.67 0.33
N VAL A 93 -3.50 17.67 -0.54
CA VAL A 93 -2.42 17.48 -1.51
C VAL A 93 -2.60 18.47 -2.66
N ASN A 94 -1.59 19.30 -2.89
CA ASN A 94 -1.59 20.27 -3.99
C ASN A 94 -0.33 20.10 -4.82
N ASP A 95 -0.47 20.22 -6.14
CA ASP A 95 0.68 20.32 -7.04
C ASP A 95 1.42 21.64 -6.83
N VAL A 96 2.74 21.56 -6.73
CA VAL A 96 3.65 22.70 -6.57
C VAL A 96 4.85 22.56 -7.51
N GLU A 97 5.39 23.70 -7.94
CA GLU A 97 6.68 23.74 -8.64
C GLU A 97 7.81 23.98 -7.64
N VAL A 98 8.84 23.14 -7.68
CA VAL A 98 10.04 23.29 -6.87
C VAL A 98 11.24 23.50 -7.81
N ALA A 99 12.07 24.49 -7.51
CA ALA A 99 13.35 24.66 -8.18
C ALA A 99 14.40 23.78 -7.47
N PHE A 100 14.94 22.80 -8.19
CA PHE A 100 16.00 21.93 -7.70
C PHE A 100 17.12 21.87 -8.73
N LYS A 101 18.33 22.30 -8.35
CA LYS A 101 19.52 22.33 -9.23
C LYS A 101 19.23 23.02 -10.58
N ASP A 102 18.68 24.24 -10.52
CA ASP A 102 18.33 25.07 -11.69
C ASP A 102 17.28 24.46 -12.63
N LYS A 103 16.60 23.39 -12.22
CA LYS A 103 15.49 22.78 -12.93
C LYS A 103 14.20 22.94 -12.14
N LYS A 104 13.13 23.34 -12.82
CA LYS A 104 11.78 23.27 -12.27
C LYS A 104 11.29 21.83 -12.31
N MET A 105 10.75 21.35 -11.20
CA MET A 105 10.12 20.04 -11.08
C MET A 105 8.73 20.19 -10.48
N LYS A 106 7.79 19.37 -10.93
CA LYS A 106 6.49 19.22 -10.28
C LYS A 106 6.63 18.31 -9.07
N ALA A 107 6.07 18.72 -7.95
CA ALA A 107 6.01 17.95 -6.72
C ALA A 107 4.64 18.16 -6.06
N GLN A 108 4.36 17.38 -5.02
CA GLN A 108 3.14 17.48 -4.23
C GLN A 108 3.47 18.06 -2.85
N LYS A 109 2.67 19.01 -2.39
CA LYS A 109 2.73 19.54 -1.01
C LYS A 109 1.45 19.16 -0.29
N GLY A 110 1.59 18.50 0.85
CA GLY A 110 0.46 18.05 1.66
C GLY A 110 0.92 17.23 2.85
N GLU A 111 -0.01 16.48 3.41
CA GLU A 111 0.26 15.46 4.42
C GLU A 111 0.00 14.07 3.83
N LEU A 112 0.95 13.15 3.98
CA LEU A 112 0.81 11.75 3.62
C LEU A 112 0.86 10.91 4.90
N ASN A 113 -0.23 10.20 5.16
CA ASN A 113 -0.30 9.19 6.21
C ASN A 113 -0.29 7.80 5.56
N MET A 114 0.54 6.91 6.06
CA MET A 114 0.60 5.50 5.66
C MET A 114 0.26 4.62 6.86
N PHE A 115 -0.77 3.80 6.75
CA PHE A 115 -1.18 2.84 7.77
C PHE A 115 -0.84 1.43 7.29
N ILE A 116 -0.06 0.71 8.09
CA ILE A 116 0.42 -0.64 7.80
C ILE A 116 -0.17 -1.58 8.84
N THR A 117 -0.97 -2.52 8.38
CA THR A 117 -1.54 -3.58 9.24
C THR A 117 -1.11 -4.92 8.69
N ALA A 118 -0.55 -5.79 9.52
CA ALA A 118 -0.09 -7.10 9.10
C ALA A 118 -0.56 -8.19 10.05
N TRP A 119 -0.86 -9.35 9.51
CA TRP A 119 -1.22 -10.54 10.29
C TRP A 119 -0.79 -11.82 9.59
N VAL A 120 -0.61 -12.86 10.39
CA VAL A 120 -0.37 -14.22 9.91
C VAL A 120 -1.66 -15.00 10.03
N GLU A 121 -2.05 -15.63 8.94
CA GLU A 121 -3.16 -16.57 8.89
C GLU A 121 -2.62 -18.01 8.96
N LEU A 122 -3.11 -18.79 9.93
CA LEU A 122 -2.78 -20.19 10.12
C LEU A 122 -4.03 -21.05 9.84
N ASP A 123 -3.99 -21.85 8.78
CA ASP A 123 -5.02 -22.82 8.46
C ASP A 123 -4.62 -24.21 8.96
N TYR A 124 -5.17 -24.58 10.12
CA TYR A 124 -4.92 -25.88 10.75
C TYR A 124 -5.74 -27.02 10.11
N SER A 125 -6.66 -26.74 9.19
CA SER A 125 -7.82 -27.61 8.92
C SER A 125 -7.90 -28.35 7.58
N ASP A 126 -6.84 -28.38 6.76
CA ASP A 126 -6.77 -29.15 5.50
C ASP A 126 -8.05 -29.01 4.62
N ARG A 127 -8.44 -27.78 4.29
CA ARG A 127 -9.48 -27.52 3.28
C ARG A 127 -8.99 -26.55 2.21
N TRP A 128 -8.01 -27.00 1.43
CA TRP A 128 -7.74 -26.48 0.10
C TRP A 128 -7.66 -27.71 -0.82
N ASP A 129 -8.75 -27.99 -1.54
CA ASP A 129 -8.71 -28.75 -2.79
C ASP A 129 -8.18 -27.83 -3.91
#